data_AF-A0A1B9PJ62-F1
#
_entry.id   AF-A0A1B9PJ62-F1
#
_cell.length_a   1.000
_cell.length_b   1.000
_cell.length_c   1.000
_cell.angle_alpha   90.00
_cell.angle_beta   90.00
_cell.angle_gamma   90.00
#
_symmetry.space_group_name_H-M   'P 1'
#
loop_
_entity.id
_entity.type
_entity.pdbx_description
1 polymer ?
#
loop_
_entity_poly.entity_id
_entity_poly.type
_entity_poly.pdbx_seq_one_letter_code
_entity_poly.pdbx_strand_id
1 'polypeptide(L)'
;MTNFQYYFQQLPCFNCKKTKVNTDLGWLTATMKDDVVAQAAAIIAQEGAESELSVNVTCTKAEARDYLLLNFYGYSEEQLADQVKAEDEQEVADEIAELLEDGNDTAVFEHEIVLQSCTECNVD
;
A
#
# COMPACT_ATOMS: atom_id res chain seq x y z
N MET A 1 12.77 -1.65 14.49
CA MET A 1 12.69 -0.99 13.17
C MET A 1 12.23 -2.05 12.20
N THR A 2 11.05 -1.85 11.68
CA THR A 2 10.46 -2.71 10.65
C THR A 2 11.14 -2.43 9.31
N ASN A 3 11.04 -3.36 8.36
CA ASN A 3 11.74 -3.29 7.07
C ASN A 3 10.93 -2.50 6.02
N PHE A 4 10.17 -1.49 6.44
CA PHE A 4 9.36 -0.68 5.53
C PHE A 4 10.25 0.30 4.76
N GLN A 5 9.87 0.56 3.52
CA GLN A 5 10.46 1.59 2.66
C GLN A 5 9.36 2.26 1.85
N TYR A 6 9.54 3.53 1.54
CA TYR A 6 8.65 4.24 0.64
C TYR A 6 8.97 3.86 -0.80
N TYR A 7 8.00 3.30 -1.52
CA TYR A 7 8.22 2.81 -2.88
C TYR A 7 7.51 3.64 -3.94
N PHE A 8 8.26 3.93 -5.00
CA PHE A 8 7.69 4.27 -6.30
C PHE A 8 7.93 3.12 -7.28
N GLN A 9 6.96 2.86 -8.15
CA GLN A 9 7.06 1.84 -9.18
C GLN A 9 6.60 2.39 -10.53
N GLN A 10 7.34 2.03 -11.58
CA GLN A 10 6.90 2.31 -12.95
C GLN A 10 5.75 1.39 -13.34
N LEU A 11 4.52 1.93 -13.32
CA LEU A 11 3.30 1.25 -13.74
C LEU A 11 2.72 1.90 -15.00
N PRO A 12 1.96 1.16 -15.83
CA PRO A 12 1.26 1.75 -16.95
C PRO A 12 0.35 2.91 -16.52
N CYS A 13 0.44 4.03 -17.22
CA CYS A 13 -0.36 5.21 -16.92
C CYS A 13 -1.85 4.95 -17.19
N PHE A 14 -2.73 5.63 -16.46
CA PHE A 14 -4.17 5.43 -16.58
C PHE A 14 -4.71 5.72 -17.99
N ASN A 15 -4.23 6.78 -18.65
CA ASN A 15 -4.76 7.25 -19.94
C ASN A 15 -4.65 6.22 -21.08
N CYS A 16 -3.52 5.52 -21.19
CA CYS A 16 -3.27 4.61 -22.32
C CYS A 16 -2.83 3.20 -21.93
N LYS A 17 -2.49 2.96 -20.67
CA LYS A 17 -1.99 1.68 -20.16
C LYS A 17 -0.75 1.13 -20.92
N LYS A 18 -0.01 1.99 -21.64
CA LYS A 18 1.19 1.64 -22.39
C LYS A 18 2.44 2.30 -21.80
N THR A 19 2.43 3.62 -21.74
CA THR A 19 3.54 4.41 -21.18
C THR A 19 3.63 4.16 -19.68
N LYS A 20 4.82 3.81 -19.19
CA LYS A 20 5.04 3.62 -17.76
C LYS A 20 5.46 4.92 -17.09
N VAL A 21 4.86 5.19 -15.95
CA VAL A 21 5.09 6.39 -15.14
C VAL A 21 5.29 5.99 -13.69
N ASN A 22 6.02 6.80 -12.93
CA ASN A 22 6.23 6.52 -11.51
C ASN A 22 4.92 6.69 -10.75
N THR A 23 4.39 5.58 -10.25
CA THR A 23 3.24 5.53 -9.36
C THR A 23 3.74 5.34 -7.93
N ASP A 24 3.14 6.09 -7.02
CA ASP A 24 3.36 5.95 -5.58
C ASP A 24 2.70 4.66 -5.07
N LEU A 25 3.46 3.84 -4.34
CA LEU A 25 2.95 2.62 -3.71
C LEU A 25 2.83 2.75 -2.18
N GLY A 26 3.25 3.86 -1.59
CA GLY A 26 3.28 4.05 -0.14
C GLY A 26 4.43 3.31 0.55
N TRP A 27 4.29 3.15 1.86
CA TRP A 27 5.24 2.46 2.73
C TRP A 27 4.96 0.96 2.76
N LEU A 28 5.85 0.16 2.19
CA LEU A 28 5.69 -1.30 2.13
C LEU A 28 6.98 -2.00 2.53
N THR A 29 6.90 -3.25 2.97
CA THR A 29 8.08 -4.14 2.97
C THR A 29 8.38 -4.61 1.55
N ALA A 30 9.57 -5.16 1.32
CA ALA A 30 9.94 -5.67 -0.01
C ALA A 30 8.96 -6.75 -0.52
N THR A 31 8.51 -7.66 0.35
CA THR A 31 7.54 -8.70 -0.01
C THR A 31 6.18 -8.08 -0.37
N MET A 32 5.68 -7.16 0.46
CA MET A 32 4.41 -6.47 0.21
C MET A 32 4.44 -5.70 -1.10
N LYS A 33 5.55 -5.03 -1.42
CA LYS A 33 5.74 -4.33 -2.69
C LYS A 33 5.61 -5.28 -3.87
N ASP A 34 6.26 -6.44 -3.84
CA ASP A 34 6.20 -7.41 -4.94
C ASP A 34 4.76 -7.93 -5.15
N ASP A 35 4.04 -8.22 -4.06
CA ASP A 35 2.64 -8.65 -4.09
C ASP A 35 1.70 -7.55 -4.61
N VAL A 36 1.90 -6.32 -4.16
CA VAL A 36 1.17 -5.12 -4.62
C VAL A 36 1.36 -4.91 -6.12
N VAL A 37 2.60 -5.00 -6.61
CA VAL A 37 2.89 -4.82 -8.04
C VAL A 37 2.25 -5.91 -8.89
N ALA A 38 2.26 -7.16 -8.40
CA ALA A 38 1.61 -8.27 -9.08
C ALA A 38 0.09 -8.08 -9.17
N GLN A 39 -0.56 -7.68 -8.08
CA GLN A 39 -1.99 -7.38 -8.03
C GLN A 39 -2.35 -6.19 -8.92
N ALA A 40 -1.61 -5.08 -8.82
CA ALA A 40 -1.83 -3.91 -9.66
C ALA A 40 -1.71 -4.25 -11.15
N ALA A 41 -0.70 -5.02 -11.55
CA ALA A 41 -0.55 -5.47 -12.93
C ALA A 41 -1.74 -6.31 -13.41
N ALA A 42 -2.26 -7.20 -12.56
CA ALA A 42 -3.44 -8.00 -12.87
C ALA A 42 -4.70 -7.15 -13.02
N ILE A 43 -4.90 -6.12 -12.19
CA ILE A 43 -6.05 -5.21 -12.28
C ILE A 43 -5.94 -4.33 -13.54
N ILE A 44 -4.78 -3.74 -13.80
CA ILE A 44 -4.54 -2.85 -14.96
C ILE A 44 -4.84 -3.57 -16.29
N ALA A 45 -4.52 -4.85 -16.37
CA ALA A 45 -4.78 -5.69 -17.53
C ALA A 45 -6.28 -5.94 -17.80
N GLN A 46 -7.15 -5.69 -16.83
CA GLN A 46 -8.60 -5.81 -17.01
C GLN A 46 -9.13 -4.65 -17.86
N GLU A 47 -10.11 -4.95 -18.71
CA GLU A 47 -10.86 -3.93 -19.43
C GLU A 47 -11.63 -3.06 -18.42
N GLY A 48 -11.55 -1.74 -18.57
CA GLY A 48 -12.24 -0.81 -17.67
C GLY A 48 -11.56 -0.55 -16.33
N ALA A 49 -10.33 -1.03 -16.08
CA ALA A 49 -9.61 -0.70 -14.84
C ALA A 49 -9.57 0.82 -14.60
N GLU A 50 -9.98 1.23 -13.40
CA GLU A 50 -10.05 2.62 -12.96
C GLU A 50 -8.66 3.18 -12.61
N SER A 51 -8.57 4.47 -12.34
CA SER A 51 -7.31 5.10 -11.91
C SER A 51 -6.95 4.72 -10.47
N GLU A 52 -7.95 4.49 -9.64
CA GLU A 52 -7.79 4.02 -8.26
C GLU A 52 -7.85 2.49 -8.27
N LEU A 53 -6.82 1.86 -7.71
CA LEU A 53 -6.71 0.41 -7.61
C LEU A 53 -6.72 0.02 -6.14
N SER A 54 -7.70 -0.78 -5.74
CA SER A 54 -7.65 -1.51 -4.47
C SER A 54 -6.84 -2.79 -4.64
N VAL A 55 -5.73 -2.92 -3.91
CA VAL A 55 -4.98 -4.17 -3.77
C VAL A 55 -4.93 -4.59 -2.30
N ASN A 56 -4.50 -5.81 -2.02
CA ASN A 56 -4.38 -6.30 -0.64
C ASN A 56 -2.91 -6.32 -0.20
N VAL A 57 -2.65 -5.84 1.02
CA VAL A 57 -1.37 -5.99 1.71
C VAL A 57 -1.54 -6.97 2.86
N THR A 58 -0.69 -7.98 2.91
CA THR A 58 -0.67 -8.95 4.03
C THR A 58 0.46 -8.59 4.98
N CYS A 59 0.11 -8.32 6.23
CA CYS A 59 1.05 -7.97 7.30
C CYS A 59 1.11 -9.10 8.32
N THR A 60 2.31 -9.38 8.85
CA THR A 60 2.44 -10.07 10.13
C THR A 60 1.92 -9.18 11.26
N LYS A 61 1.65 -9.77 12.44
CA LYS A 61 1.25 -9.00 13.65
C LYS A 61 2.22 -7.86 13.98
N ALA A 62 3.51 -8.08 13.76
CA ALA A 62 4.56 -7.09 14.04
C ALA A 62 4.60 -5.97 12.99
N GLU A 63 4.16 -6.23 11.77
CA GLU A 63 4.15 -5.25 10.67
C GLU A 63 2.85 -4.44 10.62
N ALA A 64 1.73 -5.02 11.07
CA ALA A 64 0.40 -4.43 10.96
C ALA A 64 0.31 -3.03 11.60
N ARG A 65 0.94 -2.86 12.78
CA ARG A 65 1.00 -1.56 13.47
C ARG A 65 1.68 -0.51 12.61
N ASP A 66 2.90 -0.79 12.18
CA ASP A 66 3.70 0.18 11.44
C ASP A 66 3.08 0.45 10.06
N TYR A 67 2.52 -0.57 9.41
CA TYR A 67 1.78 -0.40 8.15
C TYR A 67 0.63 0.60 8.29
N LEU A 68 -0.24 0.44 9.29
CA LEU A 68 -1.38 1.32 9.53
C LEU A 68 -0.92 2.75 9.86
N LEU A 69 0.05 2.90 10.76
CA LEU A 69 0.55 4.22 11.12
C LEU A 69 1.20 4.95 9.94
N LEU A 70 1.96 4.23 9.09
CA LEU A 70 2.64 4.82 7.94
C LEU A 70 1.70 5.16 6.78
N ASN A 71 0.78 4.25 6.42
CA ASN A 71 -0.03 4.40 5.21
C ASN A 71 -1.42 5.01 5.47
N PHE A 72 -2.03 4.71 6.61
CA PHE A 72 -3.39 5.18 6.92
C PHE A 72 -3.36 6.49 7.72
N TYR A 73 -2.54 6.55 8.77
CA TYR A 73 -2.42 7.76 9.60
C TYR A 73 -1.37 8.75 9.08
N GLY A 74 -0.52 8.34 8.14
CA GLY A 74 0.46 9.21 7.47
C GLY A 74 1.65 9.63 8.35
N TYR A 75 1.97 8.86 9.39
CA TYR A 75 3.19 9.06 10.17
C TYR A 75 4.44 8.79 9.32
N SER A 76 5.55 9.44 9.66
CA SER A 76 6.87 9.06 9.15
C SER A 76 7.52 7.98 10.02
N GLU A 77 8.50 7.26 9.47
CA GLU A 77 9.31 6.29 10.25
C GLU A 77 9.93 6.91 11.51
N GLU A 78 10.36 8.18 11.43
CA GLU A 78 10.94 8.89 12.58
C GLU A 78 9.91 9.10 13.69
N GLN A 79 8.65 9.35 13.34
CA GLN A 79 7.58 9.59 14.31
C GLN A 79 7.11 8.31 15.00
N LEU A 80 7.27 7.14 14.37
CA LEU A 80 6.85 5.85 14.94
C LEU A 80 7.55 5.51 16.26
N ALA A 81 8.72 6.08 16.52
CA ALA A 81 9.52 5.79 17.70
C ALA A 81 8.91 6.35 19.00
N ASP A 82 8.41 7.60 18.97
CA ASP A 82 8.00 8.31 20.18
C ASP A 82 7.00 9.47 19.97
N GLN A 83 6.49 9.68 18.75
CA GLN A 83 5.61 10.80 18.40
C GLN A 83 4.21 10.38 17.94
N VAL A 84 3.89 9.08 18.01
CA VAL A 84 2.55 8.57 17.75
C VAL A 84 1.60 9.02 18.86
N LYS A 85 0.45 9.59 18.48
CA LYS A 85 -0.59 9.96 19.44
C LYS A 85 -1.16 8.71 20.10
N ALA A 86 -1.43 8.80 21.41
CA ALA A 86 -1.99 7.68 22.15
C ALA A 86 -3.37 7.23 21.64
N GLU A 87 -4.16 8.15 21.07
CA GLU A 87 -5.46 7.84 20.44
C GLU A 87 -5.26 6.95 19.20
N ASP A 88 -4.40 7.37 18.28
CA ASP A 88 -4.07 6.61 17.07
C ASP A 88 -3.44 5.25 17.41
N GLU A 89 -2.58 5.18 18.44
CA GLU A 89 -1.98 3.92 18.90
C GLU A 89 -3.04 2.94 19.43
N GLN A 90 -4.05 3.44 20.14
CA GLN A 90 -5.15 2.64 20.65
C GLN A 90 -6.06 2.14 19.52
N GLU A 91 -6.43 3.01 18.59
CA GLU A 91 -7.22 2.63 17.42
C GLU A 91 -6.52 1.55 16.58
N VAL A 92 -5.21 1.71 16.33
CA VAL A 92 -4.41 0.69 15.63
C VAL A 92 -4.38 -0.63 16.39
N ALA A 93 -4.26 -0.60 17.72
CA ALA A 93 -4.27 -1.81 18.52
C ALA A 93 -5.62 -2.54 18.48
N ASP A 94 -6.73 -1.78 18.52
CA ASP A 94 -8.09 -2.33 18.46
C ASP A 94 -8.38 -2.94 17.08
N GLU A 95 -8.02 -2.24 15.99
CA GLU A 95 -8.15 -2.74 14.61
C GLU A 95 -7.37 -4.05 14.41
N ILE A 96 -6.12 -4.09 14.88
CA ILE A 96 -5.28 -5.29 14.80
C ILE A 96 -5.87 -6.44 15.64
N ALA A 97 -6.45 -6.14 16.81
CA ALA A 97 -7.08 -7.15 17.65
C ALA A 97 -8.30 -7.77 16.97
N GLU A 98 -9.15 -6.97 16.33
CA GLU A 98 -10.33 -7.42 15.59
C GLU A 98 -9.93 -8.31 14.39
N LEU A 99 -8.97 -7.87 13.58
CA LEU A 99 -8.53 -8.61 12.39
C LEU A 99 -7.85 -9.96 12.72
N LEU A 100 -7.35 -10.11 13.95
CA LEU A 100 -6.63 -11.31 14.40
C LEU A 100 -7.43 -12.16 15.41
N GLU A 101 -8.68 -11.80 15.72
CA GLU A 101 -9.50 -12.43 16.77
C GLU A 101 -9.68 -13.94 16.57
N ASP A 102 -9.76 -14.40 15.32
CA ASP A 102 -9.92 -15.82 14.94
C ASP A 102 -8.63 -16.66 14.99
N GLY A 103 -7.56 -16.12 15.60
CA GLY A 103 -6.27 -16.81 15.70
C GLY A 103 -5.43 -16.75 14.42
N ASN A 104 -5.73 -15.79 13.55
CA ASN A 104 -4.91 -15.52 12.37
C ASN A 104 -3.50 -15.05 12.77
N ASP A 105 -2.49 -15.42 11.97
CA ASP A 105 -1.11 -14.98 12.16
C ASP A 105 -0.78 -13.71 11.35
N THR A 106 -1.66 -13.36 10.42
CA THR A 106 -1.52 -12.24 9.49
C THR A 106 -2.80 -11.43 9.42
N ALA A 107 -2.67 -10.11 9.31
CA ALA A 107 -3.74 -9.20 8.96
C ALA A 107 -3.68 -8.87 7.47
N VAL A 108 -4.84 -8.72 6.82
CA VAL A 108 -4.92 -8.30 5.41
C VAL A 108 -5.63 -6.95 5.36
N PHE A 109 -4.98 -5.98 4.75
CA PHE A 109 -5.50 -4.62 4.60
C PHE A 109 -5.76 -4.32 3.13
N GLU A 110 -6.84 -3.61 2.85
CA GLU A 110 -7.02 -2.94 1.57
C GLU A 110 -6.01 -1.79 1.47
N HIS A 111 -5.33 -1.70 0.34
CA HIS A 111 -4.32 -0.70 0.04
C HIS A 111 -4.65 -0.04 -1.29
N GLU A 112 -4.86 1.26 -1.27
CA GLU A 112 -5.22 2.02 -2.46
C GLU A 112 -3.97 2.52 -3.19
N ILE A 113 -3.97 2.37 -4.52
CA ILE A 113 -2.92 2.88 -5.40
C ILE A 113 -3.56 3.73 -6.48
N VAL A 114 -3.04 4.94 -6.68
CA VAL A 114 -3.55 5.85 -7.70
C VAL A 114 -2.62 5.85 -8.91
N LEU A 115 -3.09 5.28 -10.02
CA LEU A 115 -2.39 5.32 -11.30
C LEU A 115 -2.25 6.77 -11.78
N GLN A 116 -1.02 7.10 -12.17
CA GLN A 116 -0.73 8.43 -12.68
C GLN A 116 -1.21 8.59 -14.13
N SER A 117 -1.67 9.79 -14.45
CA SER A 117 -2.01 10.16 -15.82
C SER A 117 -0.74 10.38 -16.66
N CYS A 118 -0.86 10.24 -17.98
CA CYS A 118 0.21 10.61 -18.90
C CYS A 118 -0.32 11.25 -20.19
N THR A 119 0.43 12.20 -20.73
CA THR A 119 0.10 12.92 -21.96
C THR A 119 0.65 12.23 -23.21
N GLU A 120 1.72 11.44 -23.06
CA GLU A 120 2.42 10.77 -24.15
C GLU A 120 1.89 9.34 -24.34
N CYS A 121 0.65 9.24 -24.80
CA CYS A 121 -0.02 7.95 -25.03
C CYS A 121 0.36 7.26 -26.36
N ASN A 122 1.10 7.96 -27.21
CA ASN A 122 1.43 7.58 -28.60
C ASN A 122 2.94 7.36 -28.81
N VAL A 123 3.69 7.01 -27.76
CA VAL A 123 5.08 6.59 -27.93
C VAL A 123 5.07 5.08 -28.14
N ASP A 124 5.27 4.66 -29.39
CA ASP A 124 5.47 3.25 -29.77
C ASP A 124 6.85 2.74 -29.33
#